data_AF-K0VWY0-F1
#
_entry.id   AF-K0VWY0-F1
#
_cell.length_a   1.000
_cell.length_b   1.000
_cell.length_c   1.000
_cell.angle_alpha   90.00
_cell.angle_beta   90.00
_cell.angle_gamma   90.00
#
_symmetry.space_group_name_H-M   'P 1'
#
loop_
_entity.id
_entity.type
_entity.pdbx_description
1 polymer ?
#
loop_
_entity_poly.entity_id
_entity_poly.type
_entity_poly.pdbx_seq_one_letter_code
_entity_poly.pdbx_strand_id
1 'polypeptide(L)'
;MAAVFVSAPVVASAEWQAVEDVRPYSISGKTGAELYESIGMRGPEVGIGRVIAHTTFKLTWTRKYEPQGNACVITTNRPKLIITYTLPKPAAALPPAVRSSWDAFISGVQAHERVHGETIKDMVKEIEAMSIGLTVADDPDCKKIRIELTRRLGEISQRQRQRGRDFDKVELGDGGNVQQLILKLVNGP
;
A
#
# COMPACT_ATOMS: atom_id res chain seq x y z
N MET A 1 -33.04 -45.65 7.08
CA MET A 1 -32.92 -44.18 7.25
C MET A 1 -31.89 -43.68 6.24
N ALA A 2 -32.31 -42.90 5.25
CA ALA A 2 -31.41 -42.33 4.24
C ALA A 2 -30.93 -40.96 4.73
N ALA A 3 -29.62 -40.79 4.93
CA ALA A 3 -29.03 -39.52 5.29
C ALA A 3 -28.77 -38.70 4.02
N VAL A 4 -29.44 -37.55 3.91
CA VAL A 4 -29.21 -36.56 2.84
C VAL A 4 -28.09 -35.64 3.30
N PHE A 5 -26.94 -35.70 2.63
CA PHE A 5 -25.86 -34.73 2.82
C PHE A 5 -26.18 -33.46 2.03
N VAL A 6 -26.46 -32.37 2.73
CA VAL A 6 -26.62 -31.04 2.12
C VAL A 6 -25.23 -30.44 1.93
N SER A 7 -24.73 -30.46 0.70
CA SER A 7 -23.52 -29.73 0.33
C SER A 7 -23.84 -28.23 0.25
N ALA A 8 -23.39 -27.46 1.25
CA ALA A 8 -23.43 -26.00 1.17
C ALA A 8 -22.51 -25.51 0.03
N PRO A 9 -22.94 -24.52 -0.79
CA PRO A 9 -22.10 -23.99 -1.83
C PRO A 9 -20.93 -23.24 -1.18
N VAL A 10 -19.70 -23.70 -1.47
CA VAL A 10 -18.51 -22.90 -1.22
C VAL A 10 -18.55 -21.75 -2.22
N VAL A 11 -18.90 -20.55 -1.74
CA VAL A 11 -18.71 -19.33 -2.51
C VAL A 11 -17.20 -19.12 -2.58
N ALA A 12 -16.58 -19.61 -3.65
CA ALA A 12 -15.21 -19.28 -3.98
C ALA A 12 -15.15 -17.76 -4.23
N SER A 13 -14.72 -17.00 -3.21
CA SER A 13 -14.30 -15.62 -3.45
C SER A 13 -13.11 -15.73 -4.38
N ALA A 14 -13.23 -15.26 -5.62
CA ALA A 14 -12.10 -15.16 -6.52
C ALA A 14 -11.07 -14.25 -5.83
N GLU A 15 -9.99 -14.84 -5.31
CA GLU A 15 -8.93 -14.09 -4.65
C GLU A 15 -8.36 -13.09 -5.66
N TRP A 16 -8.56 -11.80 -5.37
CA TRP A 16 -7.97 -10.75 -6.18
C TRP A 16 -6.49 -10.66 -5.87
N GLN A 17 -5.70 -10.27 -6.86
CA GLN A 17 -4.28 -10.02 -6.70
C GLN A 17 -3.98 -8.55 -6.95
N ALA A 18 -3.14 -7.96 -6.09
CA ALA A 18 -2.59 -6.63 -6.31
C ALA A 18 -1.63 -6.67 -7.50
N VAL A 19 -1.70 -5.66 -8.37
CA VAL A 19 -0.63 -5.40 -9.34
C VAL A 19 0.38 -4.49 -8.66
N GLU A 20 1.65 -4.89 -8.68
CA GLU A 20 2.74 -4.09 -8.12
C GLU A 20 3.64 -3.56 -9.24
N ASP A 21 3.92 -2.26 -9.20
CA ASP A 21 4.69 -1.56 -10.23
C ASP A 21 5.82 -0.77 -9.59
N VAL A 22 7.01 -0.85 -10.17
CA VAL A 22 8.20 -0.10 -9.69
C VAL A 22 8.50 1.01 -10.68
N ARG A 23 8.43 2.25 -10.19
CA ARG A 23 8.69 3.48 -10.97
C ARG A 23 10.00 4.10 -10.52
N PRO A 24 11.12 3.82 -11.20
CA PRO A 24 12.39 4.41 -10.84
C PRO A 24 12.41 5.91 -11.20
N TYR A 25 13.03 6.73 -10.35
CA TYR A 25 13.45 8.09 -10.70
C TYR A 25 14.98 8.18 -10.75
N SER A 26 15.48 8.96 -11.71
CA SER A 26 16.92 9.00 -12.01
C SER A 26 17.68 9.86 -11.00
N ILE A 27 18.76 9.34 -10.44
CA ILE A 27 19.71 10.06 -9.59
C ILE A 27 21.12 10.03 -10.18
N SER A 28 21.96 11.00 -9.81
CA SER A 28 23.33 11.13 -10.30
C SER A 28 24.31 11.21 -9.13
N GLY A 29 25.52 10.71 -9.33
CA GLY A 29 26.58 10.72 -8.33
C GLY A 29 27.58 9.60 -8.58
N LYS A 30 28.77 9.75 -8.00
CA LYS A 30 29.85 8.76 -8.00
C LYS A 30 30.22 8.33 -6.58
N THR A 31 29.79 9.04 -5.54
CA THR A 31 29.94 8.67 -4.13
C THR A 31 28.58 8.47 -3.46
N GLY A 32 28.54 7.81 -2.30
CA GLY A 32 27.30 7.66 -1.55
C GLY A 32 26.66 8.99 -1.13
N ALA A 33 27.47 9.99 -0.74
CA ALA A 33 27.01 11.34 -0.41
C ALA A 33 26.37 12.06 -1.60
N GLU A 34 27.01 12.03 -2.77
CA GLU A 34 26.47 12.64 -4.01
C GLU A 34 25.14 11.99 -4.43
N LEU A 35 25.04 10.66 -4.31
CA LEU A 35 23.80 9.94 -4.60
C LEU A 35 22.67 10.37 -3.66
N TYR A 36 22.95 10.50 -2.36
CA TYR A 36 21.95 10.93 -1.38
C TYR A 36 21.55 12.41 -1.54
N GLU A 37 22.49 13.28 -1.90
CA GLU A 37 22.19 14.66 -2.27
C GLU A 37 21.27 14.71 -3.51
N SER A 38 21.57 13.91 -4.54
CA SER A 38 20.71 13.81 -5.72
C SER A 38 19.32 13.27 -5.40
N ILE A 39 19.19 12.36 -4.42
CA ILE A 39 17.89 11.91 -3.89
C ILE A 39 17.15 13.10 -3.28
N GLY A 40 17.79 13.91 -2.42
CA GLY A 40 17.17 15.10 -1.81
C GLY A 40 16.65 16.10 -2.84
N MET A 41 17.33 16.25 -3.98
CA MET A 41 16.91 17.15 -5.06
C MET A 41 15.81 16.57 -5.97
N ARG A 42 15.76 15.24 -6.17
CA ARG A 42 14.95 14.60 -7.22
C ARG A 42 13.87 13.65 -6.71
N GLY A 43 13.89 13.30 -5.42
CA GLY A 43 12.92 12.40 -4.81
C GLY A 43 11.48 12.86 -4.98
N PRO A 44 10.48 11.97 -4.98
CA PRO A 44 9.09 12.34 -5.17
C PRO A 44 8.63 13.41 -4.17
N GLU A 45 7.83 14.37 -4.64
CA GLU A 45 7.23 15.40 -3.79
C GLU A 45 6.02 14.81 -3.07
N VAL A 46 6.10 14.76 -1.75
CA VAL A 46 5.05 14.23 -0.87
C VAL A 46 4.84 15.21 0.27
N GLY A 47 3.63 15.77 0.37
CA GLY A 47 3.32 16.81 1.35
C GLY A 47 4.12 18.08 1.09
N ILE A 48 4.95 18.49 2.05
CA ILE A 48 5.73 19.74 2.00
C ILE A 48 7.18 19.55 1.54
N GLY A 49 7.58 18.32 1.20
CA GLY A 49 8.98 18.02 0.90
C GLY A 49 9.17 16.84 -0.03
N ARG A 50 10.45 16.53 -0.29
CA ARG A 50 10.85 15.35 -1.07
C ARG A 50 11.23 14.21 -0.13
N VAL A 51 10.90 13.00 -0.53
CA VAL A 51 11.23 11.77 0.21
C VAL A 51 12.14 10.86 -0.62
N ILE A 52 12.81 9.91 0.05
CA ILE A 52 13.73 8.96 -0.62
C ILE A 52 12.95 8.07 -1.59
N ALA A 53 11.83 7.54 -1.12
CA ALA A 53 10.97 6.64 -1.86
C ALA A 53 9.52 6.87 -1.43
N HIS A 54 8.58 6.41 -2.26
CA HIS A 54 7.17 6.55 -1.94
C HIS A 54 6.34 5.40 -2.50
N THR A 55 5.53 4.80 -1.63
CA THR A 55 4.47 3.86 -2.00
C THR A 55 3.14 4.59 -2.15
N THR A 56 2.53 4.47 -3.33
CA THR A 56 1.17 4.95 -3.60
C THR A 56 0.32 3.82 -4.16
N PHE A 57 -1.00 4.03 -4.26
CA PHE A 57 -1.88 3.03 -4.84
C PHE A 57 -3.08 3.64 -5.56
N LYS A 58 -3.59 2.90 -6.55
CA LYS A 58 -4.89 3.12 -7.18
C LYS A 58 -5.80 1.95 -6.85
N LEU A 59 -6.92 2.27 -6.22
CA LEU A 59 -7.93 1.29 -5.81
C LEU A 59 -9.27 1.62 -6.45
N THR A 60 -9.79 0.68 -7.23
CA THR A 60 -11.15 0.75 -7.80
C THR A 60 -11.95 -0.47 -7.38
N TRP A 61 -13.27 -0.40 -7.43
CA TRP A 61 -14.14 -1.47 -6.96
C TRP A 61 -15.27 -1.75 -7.93
N THR A 62 -15.56 -3.03 -8.16
CA THR A 62 -16.84 -3.47 -8.69
C THR A 62 -17.76 -3.77 -7.52
N ARG A 63 -18.82 -2.98 -7.37
CA ARG A 63 -19.79 -3.09 -6.27
C ARG A 63 -21.21 -3.27 -6.78
N LYS A 64 -21.97 -4.14 -6.14
CA LYS A 64 -23.42 -4.26 -6.34
C LYS A 64 -24.14 -4.00 -5.03
N TYR A 65 -25.15 -3.14 -5.12
CA TYR A 65 -26.10 -2.83 -4.06
C TYR A 65 -27.45 -3.36 -4.52
N GLU A 66 -28.05 -4.26 -3.75
CA GLU A 66 -29.28 -4.93 -4.12
C GLU A 66 -30.32 -4.71 -3.02
N PRO A 67 -31.47 -4.08 -3.36
CA PRO A 67 -32.60 -4.02 -2.46
C PRO A 67 -33.11 -5.44 -2.12
N GLN A 68 -33.37 -5.69 -0.84
CA GLN A 68 -33.95 -6.94 -0.34
C GLN A 68 -35.08 -6.59 0.65
N GLY A 69 -36.32 -6.70 0.20
CA GLY A 69 -37.47 -6.18 0.96
C GLY A 69 -37.36 -4.67 1.15
N ASN A 70 -37.44 -4.20 2.40
CA ASN A 70 -37.21 -2.79 2.74
C ASN A 70 -35.74 -2.45 3.03
N ALA A 71 -34.81 -3.40 2.92
CA ALA A 71 -33.39 -3.19 3.18
C ALA A 71 -32.59 -3.07 1.88
N CYS A 72 -31.34 -2.63 1.98
CA CYS A 72 -30.34 -2.78 0.92
C CYS A 72 -29.12 -3.56 1.42
N VAL A 73 -28.56 -4.41 0.55
CA VAL A 73 -27.43 -5.29 0.84
C VAL A 73 -26.32 -5.10 -0.20
N ILE A 74 -25.06 -5.16 0.21
CA ILE A 74 -23.93 -5.29 -0.72
C ILE A 74 -23.68 -6.77 -1.01
N THR A 75 -23.98 -7.22 -2.22
CA THR A 75 -23.83 -8.62 -2.64
C THR A 75 -22.60 -8.88 -3.50
N THR A 76 -21.92 -7.82 -3.92
CA THR A 76 -20.63 -7.92 -4.63
C THR A 76 -19.74 -6.76 -4.20
N ASN A 77 -18.49 -7.06 -3.86
CA ASN A 77 -17.47 -6.06 -3.60
C ASN A 77 -16.08 -6.59 -3.99
N ARG A 78 -15.71 -6.42 -5.27
CA ARG A 78 -14.43 -6.91 -5.80
C ARG A 78 -13.47 -5.75 -6.03
N PRO A 79 -12.27 -5.74 -5.43
CA PRO A 79 -11.29 -4.70 -5.67
C PRO A 79 -10.47 -4.94 -6.94
N LYS A 80 -9.93 -3.85 -7.47
CA LYS A 80 -8.79 -3.83 -8.37
C LYS A 80 -7.76 -2.86 -7.78
N LEU A 81 -6.65 -3.42 -7.32
CA LEU A 81 -5.58 -2.70 -6.63
C LEU A 81 -4.32 -2.67 -7.49
N ILE A 82 -3.76 -1.47 -7.67
CA ILE A 82 -2.44 -1.24 -8.24
C ILE A 82 -1.63 -0.51 -7.19
N ILE A 83 -0.49 -1.06 -6.77
CA ILE A 83 0.48 -0.44 -5.86
C ILE A 83 1.67 0.01 -6.70
N THR A 84 2.17 1.22 -6.44
CA THR A 84 3.29 1.80 -7.17
C THR A 84 4.38 2.22 -6.18
N TYR A 85 5.56 1.65 -6.35
CA TYR A 85 6.76 1.95 -5.58
C TYR A 85 7.66 2.90 -6.38
N THR A 86 7.82 4.13 -5.92
CA THR A 86 8.73 5.10 -6.53
C THR A 86 10.08 5.03 -5.84
N LEU A 87 11.13 4.62 -6.56
CA LEU A 87 12.46 4.32 -6.00
C LEU A 87 13.57 5.05 -6.75
N PRO A 88 14.67 5.47 -6.08
CA PRO A 88 15.79 6.07 -6.77
C PRO A 88 16.57 5.02 -7.58
N LYS A 89 17.13 5.45 -8.71
CA LYS A 89 17.99 4.62 -9.57
C LYS A 89 19.15 5.44 -10.13
N PRO A 90 20.42 5.00 -9.96
CA PRO A 90 21.57 5.66 -10.57
C PRO A 90 21.45 5.70 -12.09
N ALA A 91 21.67 6.88 -12.67
CA ALA A 91 21.63 7.11 -14.12
C ALA A 91 22.83 6.49 -14.85
N ALA A 92 23.94 6.32 -14.14
CA ALA A 92 25.20 5.82 -14.66
C ALA A 92 25.73 4.66 -13.80
N ALA A 93 26.67 3.89 -14.36
CA ALA A 93 27.35 2.85 -13.62
C ALA A 93 28.14 3.44 -12.44
N LEU A 94 27.94 2.88 -11.25
CA LEU A 94 28.65 3.28 -10.04
C LEU A 94 30.04 2.63 -9.97
N PRO A 95 31.04 3.32 -9.39
CA PRO A 95 32.31 2.70 -9.00
C PRO A 95 32.06 1.44 -8.14
N PRO A 96 32.90 0.39 -8.24
CA PRO A 96 32.63 -0.89 -7.56
C PRO A 96 32.40 -0.76 -6.04
N ALA A 97 33.20 0.07 -5.36
CA ALA A 97 33.04 0.28 -3.91
C ALA A 97 31.70 0.94 -3.54
N VAL A 98 31.29 1.94 -4.32
CA VAL A 98 30.03 2.69 -4.12
C VAL A 98 28.82 1.82 -4.46
N ARG A 99 28.95 0.96 -5.47
CA ARG A 99 27.89 0.02 -5.88
C ARG A 99 27.45 -0.88 -4.74
N SER A 100 28.40 -1.44 -3.98
CA SER A 100 28.04 -2.32 -2.85
C SER A 100 27.25 -1.58 -1.77
N SER A 101 27.65 -0.35 -1.42
CA SER A 101 26.93 0.48 -0.46
C SER A 101 25.54 0.88 -0.98
N TRP A 102 25.46 1.22 -2.27
CA TRP A 102 24.20 1.51 -2.95
C TRP A 102 23.24 0.33 -2.94
N ASP A 103 23.70 -0.87 -3.29
CA ASP A 103 22.87 -2.07 -3.37
C ASP A 103 22.27 -2.44 -2.01
N ALA A 104 23.04 -2.29 -0.92
CA ALA A 104 22.55 -2.46 0.44
C ALA A 104 21.49 -1.41 0.82
N PHE A 105 21.76 -0.14 0.52
CA PHE A 105 20.82 0.96 0.76
C PHE A 105 19.50 0.75 0.02
N ILE A 106 19.55 0.56 -1.30
CA ILE A 106 18.33 0.49 -2.12
C ILE A 106 17.51 -0.77 -1.82
N SER A 107 18.17 -1.89 -1.48
CA SER A 107 17.46 -3.11 -1.07
C SER A 107 16.70 -2.89 0.24
N GLY A 108 17.29 -2.18 1.20
CA GLY A 108 16.64 -1.85 2.46
C GLY A 108 15.50 -0.85 2.30
N VAL A 109 15.66 0.19 1.49
CA VAL A 109 14.57 1.11 1.13
C VAL A 109 13.44 0.37 0.42
N GLN A 110 13.76 -0.54 -0.51
CA GLN A 110 12.74 -1.36 -1.17
C GLN A 110 12.01 -2.28 -0.17
N ALA A 111 12.71 -2.85 0.81
CA ALA A 111 12.07 -3.64 1.87
C ALA A 111 11.14 -2.79 2.74
N HIS A 112 11.55 -1.57 3.08
CA HIS A 112 10.70 -0.60 3.78
C HIS A 112 9.42 -0.29 3.00
N GLU A 113 9.53 0.06 1.72
CA GLU A 113 8.36 0.36 0.88
C GLU A 113 7.41 -0.84 0.72
N ARG A 114 7.94 -2.07 0.67
CA ARG A 114 7.10 -3.28 0.64
C ARG A 114 6.20 -3.41 1.87
N VAL A 115 6.64 -2.98 3.05
CA VAL A 115 5.79 -2.98 4.25
C VAL A 115 4.58 -2.09 4.05
N HIS A 116 4.75 -0.88 3.50
CA HIS A 116 3.64 -0.01 3.13
C HIS A 116 2.68 -0.69 2.15
N GLY A 117 3.23 -1.35 1.12
CA GLY A 117 2.47 -2.16 0.17
C GLY A 117 1.61 -3.25 0.82
N GLU A 118 2.18 -4.02 1.74
CA GLU A 118 1.45 -5.05 2.48
C GLU A 118 0.33 -4.47 3.34
N THR A 119 0.58 -3.35 4.04
CA THR A 119 -0.49 -2.71 4.83
C THR A 119 -1.65 -2.19 3.97
N ILE A 120 -1.38 -1.77 2.73
CA ILE A 120 -2.42 -1.40 1.76
C ILE A 120 -3.21 -2.64 1.34
N LYS A 121 -2.55 -3.78 1.08
CA LYS A 121 -3.25 -5.03 0.74
C LYS A 121 -4.14 -5.48 1.90
N ASP A 122 -3.67 -5.40 3.13
CA ASP A 122 -4.45 -5.75 4.33
C ASP A 122 -5.66 -4.84 4.50
N MET A 123 -5.50 -3.53 4.30
CA MET A 123 -6.61 -2.58 4.30
C MET A 123 -7.68 -2.96 3.27
N VAL A 124 -7.28 -3.35 2.05
CA VAL A 124 -8.23 -3.75 1.01
C VAL A 124 -8.95 -5.06 1.36
N LYS A 125 -8.26 -6.05 1.92
CA LYS A 125 -8.88 -7.29 2.43
C LYS A 125 -9.90 -6.99 3.54
N GLU A 126 -9.58 -6.08 4.45
CA GLU A 126 -10.48 -5.66 5.52
C GLU A 126 -11.73 -4.96 4.97
N ILE A 127 -11.57 -4.07 3.98
CA ILE A 127 -12.69 -3.43 3.28
C ILE A 127 -13.56 -4.48 2.58
N GLU A 128 -12.95 -5.45 1.91
CA GLU A 128 -13.67 -6.52 1.22
C GLU A 128 -14.55 -7.32 2.19
N ALA A 129 -13.94 -7.87 3.23
CA ALA A 129 -14.62 -8.69 4.23
C ALA A 129 -15.73 -7.93 4.97
N MET A 130 -15.52 -6.64 5.28
CA MET A 130 -16.52 -5.82 5.97
C MET A 130 -17.70 -5.45 5.07
N SER A 131 -17.47 -5.27 3.76
CA SER A 131 -18.51 -4.76 2.87
C SER A 131 -19.45 -5.85 2.37
N ILE A 132 -18.97 -7.08 2.12
CA ILE A 132 -19.83 -8.15 1.59
C ILE A 132 -20.86 -8.55 2.66
N GLY A 133 -22.14 -8.53 2.30
CA GLY A 133 -23.25 -8.81 3.22
C GLY A 133 -23.63 -7.64 4.13
N LEU A 134 -22.94 -6.50 4.05
CA LEU A 134 -23.38 -5.28 4.73
C LEU A 134 -24.82 -5.00 4.33
N THR A 135 -25.69 -4.91 5.34
CA THR A 135 -27.14 -4.74 5.17
C THR A 135 -27.60 -3.52 5.97
N VAL A 136 -28.40 -2.66 5.36
CA VAL A 136 -29.03 -1.51 6.03
C VAL A 136 -30.54 -1.58 5.81
N ALA A 137 -31.29 -1.58 6.92
CA ALA A 137 -32.74 -1.59 6.90
C ALA A 137 -33.32 -0.22 6.45
N ASP A 138 -34.56 -0.25 6.00
CA ASP A 138 -35.32 0.91 5.53
C ASP A 138 -34.57 1.75 4.49
N ASP A 139 -33.95 1.07 3.52
CA ASP A 139 -33.10 1.65 2.49
C ASP A 139 -33.39 1.10 1.08
N PRO A 140 -34.63 1.15 0.57
CA PRO A 140 -34.98 0.58 -0.74
C PRO A 140 -34.23 1.21 -1.92
N ASP A 141 -33.73 2.45 -1.78
CA ASP A 141 -32.92 3.15 -2.78
C ASP A 141 -31.40 2.96 -2.60
N CYS A 142 -30.98 2.18 -1.58
CA CYS A 142 -29.57 1.98 -1.21
C CYS A 142 -28.81 3.29 -0.90
N LYS A 143 -29.48 4.32 -0.36
CA LYS A 143 -28.86 5.61 -0.03
C LYS A 143 -28.15 5.55 1.33
N LYS A 144 -28.80 4.98 2.35
CA LYS A 144 -28.26 4.89 3.71
C LYS A 144 -27.03 3.98 3.76
N ILE A 145 -27.05 2.85 3.05
CA ILE A 145 -25.91 1.92 3.00
C ILE A 145 -24.65 2.56 2.40
N ARG A 146 -24.78 3.50 1.46
CA ARG A 146 -23.62 4.21 0.88
C ARG A 146 -22.98 5.15 1.88
N ILE A 147 -23.78 5.82 2.71
CA ILE A 147 -23.30 6.68 3.80
C ILE A 147 -22.57 5.81 4.84
N GLU A 148 -23.20 4.72 5.26
CA GLU A 148 -22.63 3.81 6.26
C GLU A 148 -21.34 3.15 5.76
N LEU A 149 -21.33 2.68 4.51
CA LEU A 149 -20.13 2.15 3.88
C LEU A 149 -19.03 3.21 3.87
N THR A 150 -19.31 4.43 3.43
CA THR A 150 -18.32 5.52 3.36
C THR A 150 -17.71 5.82 4.73
N ARG A 151 -18.51 5.84 5.79
CA ARG A 151 -18.03 6.01 7.17
C ARG A 151 -17.02 4.91 7.54
N ARG A 152 -17.39 3.64 7.34
CA ARG A 152 -16.51 2.48 7.66
C ARG A 152 -15.23 2.48 6.83
N LEU A 153 -15.32 2.82 5.54
CA LEU A 153 -14.15 2.97 4.66
C LEU A 153 -13.19 4.05 5.20
N GLY A 154 -13.73 5.18 5.67
CA GLY A 154 -12.96 6.25 6.28
C GLY A 154 -12.16 5.78 7.50
N GLU A 155 -12.81 5.03 8.41
CA GLU A 155 -12.17 4.48 9.61
C GLU A 155 -11.06 3.48 9.28
N ILE A 156 -11.31 2.53 8.37
CA ILE A 156 -10.31 1.56 7.92
C ILE A 156 -9.10 2.28 7.29
N SER A 157 -9.37 3.26 6.41
CA SER A 157 -8.31 4.02 5.75
C SER A 157 -7.49 4.86 6.73
N GLN A 158 -8.11 5.43 7.77
CA GLN A 158 -7.40 6.16 8.82
C GLN A 158 -6.48 5.25 9.63
N ARG A 159 -6.93 4.04 9.98
CA ARG A 159 -6.11 3.05 10.68
C ARG A 159 -4.89 2.63 9.84
N GLN A 160 -5.07 2.35 8.55
CA GLN A 160 -3.95 2.03 7.66
C GLN A 160 -2.93 3.17 7.61
N ARG A 161 -3.38 4.42 7.44
CA ARG A 161 -2.47 5.57 7.40
C ARG A 161 -1.74 5.79 8.73
N GLN A 162 -2.40 5.54 9.86
CA GLN A 162 -1.77 5.64 11.17
C GLN A 162 -0.67 4.58 11.34
N ARG A 163 -0.94 3.32 10.97
CA ARG A 163 0.06 2.24 10.97
C ARG A 163 1.28 2.61 10.11
N GLY A 164 1.07 3.18 8.92
CA GLY A 164 2.16 3.66 8.08
C GLY A 164 3.02 4.73 8.77
N ARG A 165 2.39 5.76 9.35
CA ARG A 165 3.12 6.81 10.10
C ARG A 165 3.89 6.26 11.30
N ASP A 166 3.31 5.32 12.04
CA ASP A 166 3.95 4.72 13.21
C ASP A 166 5.16 3.87 12.81
N PHE A 167 5.06 3.14 11.69
CA PHE A 167 6.17 2.40 11.10
C PHE A 167 7.29 3.34 10.63
N ASP A 168 6.95 4.39 9.88
CA ASP A 168 7.92 5.39 9.40
C ASP A 168 8.67 6.05 10.54
N LYS A 169 7.96 6.37 11.64
CA LYS A 169 8.57 6.97 12.83
C LYS A 169 9.65 6.09 13.44
N VAL A 170 9.47 4.77 13.42
CA VAL A 170 10.46 3.80 13.94
C VAL A 170 11.61 3.62 12.95
N GLU A 171 11.31 3.45 11.67
CA GLU A 171 12.31 3.17 10.64
C GLU A 171 13.22 4.37 10.34
N LEU A 172 12.67 5.58 10.39
CA LEU A 172 13.38 6.84 10.09
C LEU A 172 13.88 7.56 11.35
N GLY A 173 13.39 7.18 12.53
CA GLY A 173 13.81 7.76 13.80
C GLY A 173 15.24 7.41 14.19
N ASP A 174 15.68 7.92 15.34
CA ASP A 174 17.04 7.70 15.84
C ASP A 174 17.33 6.21 16.11
N GLY A 175 18.36 5.69 15.45
CA GLY A 175 18.71 4.27 15.45
C GLY A 175 17.85 3.40 14.53
N GLY A 176 16.88 3.99 13.82
CA GLY A 176 15.97 3.30 12.91
C GLY A 176 16.70 2.67 11.72
N ASN A 177 16.13 1.60 11.16
CA ASN A 177 16.77 0.83 10.10
C ASN A 177 17.04 1.68 8.83
N VAL A 178 16.07 2.46 8.35
CA VAL A 178 16.27 3.36 7.21
C VAL A 178 17.27 4.48 7.55
N GLN A 179 17.22 5.04 8.76
CA GLN A 179 18.21 6.03 9.20
C GLN A 179 19.64 5.47 9.12
N GLN A 180 19.86 4.25 9.61
CA GLN A 180 21.17 3.59 9.56
C GLN A 180 21.63 3.28 8.13
N LEU A 181 20.72 2.92 7.22
CA LEU A 181 21.03 2.73 5.80
C LEU A 181 21.49 4.04 5.15
N ILE A 182 20.83 5.16 5.47
CA ILE A 182 21.23 6.49 4.99
C ILE A 182 22.64 6.83 5.50
N LEU A 183 22.89 6.67 6.80
CA LEU A 183 24.20 6.97 7.38
C LEU A 183 25.32 6.13 6.77
N LYS A 184 25.06 4.84 6.51
CA LYS A 184 26.03 3.95 5.84
C LYS A 184 26.28 4.35 4.38
N LEU A 185 25.25 4.80 3.66
CA LEU A 185 25.41 5.29 2.30
C LEU A 185 26.24 6.57 2.28
N VAL A 186 25.84 7.58 3.06
CA VAL A 186 26.46 8.91 3.03
C VAL A 186 27.91 8.90 3.52
N ASN A 187 28.23 8.08 4.52
CA ASN A 187 29.60 7.94 5.04
C ASN A 187 30.40 6.81 4.36
N GLY A 188 29.81 6.18 3.33
CA GLY A 188 30.45 5.14 2.55
C GLY A 188 31.47 5.69 1.53
N PRO A 189 32.14 4.80 0.78
CA PRO A 189 33.08 5.17 -0.27
C PRO A 189 32.47 5.97 -1.43
#